data_AF-Q65R72-F1
#
_entry.id   AF-Q65R72-F1
#
_cell.length_a   1.000
_cell.length_b   1.000
_cell.length_c   1.000
_cell.angle_alpha   90.00
_cell.angle_beta   90.00
_cell.angle_gamma   90.00
#
_symmetry.space_group_name_H-M   'P 1'
#
loop_
_entity.id
_entity.type
_entity.pdbx_description
1 polymer ?
#
loop_
_entity_poly.entity_id
_entity_poly.type
_entity_poly.pdbx_seq_one_letter_code
_entity_poly.pdbx_strand_id
1 'polypeptide(L)'
;MMLSPSEILKKTTALFAATICLYFACKLILMGTGFYPQPKLTDILLFAILIVIFNSSKNLFYFLLLPFIIAHALYAPVGITFGAPSYQYIASVFATDLMESREFLSQLSIKNYLMPVGIIGLTLAFRWITQKYDLKLHKNKMFLASITAFMLLANSPFKFIDEISTSGTQVISELQRLNNMTIESEWGDSQLINSNYDDYVLIVGESARKDYHHAYGYPVKNTPFMSKANGVLIDGMTAGGTNTIASLKLMFTQPNTQTKEGNYSLNFVDLIKSAGIKTYWISNQGYLGEFDTPISAIANKSDEKIFLKSGDSLNSNTSDFELLPKFTQVLERPSTGKRFIVVHLYGSHPITCDRLNDYPKLFDDDKIAKKYFNVNCYISSIKKTDEVIKRIYDALAENKAKTDRTFSMIYFSDHGLAHQITEDNIVIHNSSGKSKRHYDIPLFKISSDDTKRHEYRVFKSGLNFTAGLAYWVGISNAKLAVREDLFSNEPDKDDYGLKAEIDKIDVPEDKAVVIPGTH
;
A
#
# COMPACT_ATOMS: atom_id res chain seq x y z
N MET A 1 38.76 28.54 -42.69
CA MET A 1 40.12 28.01 -42.48
C MET A 1 39.97 26.65 -41.81
N MET A 2 40.23 25.54 -42.50
CA MET A 2 40.22 24.22 -41.87
C MET A 2 41.45 24.11 -40.96
N LEU A 3 41.24 23.69 -39.71
CA LEU A 3 42.32 23.49 -38.73
C LEU A 3 43.28 22.42 -39.24
N SER A 4 44.58 22.57 -38.96
CA SER A 4 45.56 21.53 -39.30
C SER A 4 45.30 20.24 -38.50
N PRO A 5 45.66 19.05 -39.01
CA PRO A 5 45.52 17.79 -38.26
C PRO A 5 46.17 17.82 -36.87
N SER A 6 47.30 18.54 -36.73
CA SER A 6 47.99 18.70 -35.43
C SER A 6 47.19 19.59 -34.45
N GLU A 7 46.51 20.62 -34.95
CA GLU A 7 45.66 21.48 -34.12
C GLU A 7 44.37 20.78 -33.70
N ILE A 8 43.81 19.94 -34.57
CA ILE A 8 42.66 19.08 -34.25
C ILE A 8 43.05 18.13 -33.12
N LEU A 9 44.18 17.43 -33.24
CA LEU A 9 44.68 16.53 -32.20
C LEU A 9 44.92 17.25 -30.86
N LYS A 10 45.53 18.44 -30.88
CA LYS A 10 45.74 19.23 -29.66
C LYS A 10 44.42 19.65 -28.99
N LYS A 11 43.43 20.07 -29.78
CA LYS A 11 42.12 20.47 -29.25
C LYS A 11 41.32 19.26 -28.73
N THR A 12 41.41 18.09 -29.36
CA THR A 12 40.73 16.88 -28.87
C THR A 12 41.36 16.36 -27.57
N THR A 13 42.69 16.35 -27.45
CA THR A 13 43.36 16.00 -26.19
C THR A 13 43.02 16.98 -25.07
N ALA A 14 43.03 18.29 -25.36
CA ALA A 14 42.63 19.32 -24.40
C ALA A 14 41.17 19.18 -23.96
N LEU A 15 40.27 18.84 -24.88
CA LEU A 15 38.86 18.58 -24.57
C LEU A 15 38.70 17.39 -23.62
N PHE A 16 39.43 16.30 -23.85
CA PHE A 16 39.40 15.13 -22.97
C PHE A 16 39.89 15.47 -21.56
N ALA A 17 41.03 16.17 -21.47
CA ALA A 17 41.58 16.63 -20.19
C ALA A 17 40.62 17.58 -19.43
N ALA A 18 39.97 18.51 -20.15
CA ALA A 18 38.98 19.40 -19.57
C ALA A 18 37.77 18.63 -19.02
N THR A 19 37.25 17.64 -19.76
CA THR A 19 36.12 16.82 -19.32
C THR A 19 36.44 15.98 -18.08
N ILE A 20 37.66 15.43 -18.01
CA ILE A 20 38.14 14.72 -16.80
C ILE A 20 38.16 15.66 -15.59
N CYS A 21 38.76 16.85 -15.75
CA CYS A 21 38.80 17.83 -14.67
C CYS A 21 37.40 18.22 -14.20
N LEU A 22 36.48 18.45 -15.13
CA LEU A 22 35.09 18.79 -14.85
C LEU A 22 34.36 17.66 -14.10
N TYR A 23 34.47 16.41 -14.56
CA TYR A 23 33.83 15.26 -13.94
C TYR A 23 34.29 15.09 -12.48
N PHE A 24 35.60 15.08 -12.24
CA PHE A 24 36.12 14.93 -10.89
C PHE A 24 35.83 16.14 -10.02
N ALA A 25 35.90 17.37 -10.54
CA ALA A 25 35.48 18.55 -9.78
C ALA A 25 34.02 18.41 -9.30
N CYS A 26 33.09 18.11 -10.20
CA CYS A 26 31.68 17.91 -9.87
C CYS A 26 31.47 16.79 -8.84
N LYS A 27 32.12 15.64 -9.04
CA LYS A 27 32.02 14.51 -8.12
C LYS A 27 32.49 14.89 -6.71
N LEU A 28 33.66 15.53 -6.60
CA LEU A 28 34.21 15.93 -5.31
C LEU A 28 33.36 17.01 -4.63
N ILE A 29 32.80 17.95 -5.40
CA ILE A 29 31.90 19.00 -4.86
C ILE A 29 30.63 18.36 -4.31
N LEU A 30 29.97 17.48 -5.07
CA LEU A 30 28.74 16.83 -4.63
C LEU A 30 28.97 15.93 -3.41
N MET A 31 30.06 15.15 -3.39
CA MET A 31 30.46 14.37 -2.22
C MET A 31 30.72 15.27 -1.01
N GLY A 32 31.41 16.39 -1.22
CA GLY A 32 31.74 17.37 -0.19
C GLY A 32 30.52 18.02 0.46
N THR A 33 29.36 18.02 -0.20
CA THR A 33 28.13 18.55 0.43
C THR A 33 27.60 17.66 1.54
N GLY A 34 27.95 16.37 1.58
CA GLY A 34 27.39 15.40 2.51
C GLY A 34 25.95 14.92 2.17
N PHE A 35 25.27 15.55 1.22
CA PHE A 35 23.97 15.06 0.69
C PHE A 35 24.13 13.87 -0.26
N TYR A 36 25.28 13.77 -0.94
CA TYR A 36 25.52 12.77 -1.98
C TYR A 36 26.82 11.99 -1.73
N PRO A 37 26.89 11.06 -0.76
CA PRO A 37 28.10 10.30 -0.49
C PRO A 37 28.58 9.49 -1.71
N GLN A 38 27.65 9.02 -2.53
CA GLN A 38 27.88 8.38 -3.83
C GLN A 38 27.03 9.12 -4.87
N PRO A 39 27.51 10.24 -5.44
CA PRO A 39 26.73 11.04 -6.38
C PRO A 39 26.37 10.20 -7.60
N LYS A 40 25.08 10.22 -7.99
CA LYS A 40 24.67 9.54 -9.21
C LYS A 40 25.26 10.26 -10.41
N LEU A 41 25.46 9.53 -11.51
CA LEU A 41 25.96 10.12 -12.76
C LEU A 41 25.08 11.30 -13.23
N THR A 42 23.77 11.23 -12.96
CA THR A 42 22.81 12.30 -13.25
C THR A 42 23.14 13.60 -12.53
N ASP A 43 23.42 13.54 -11.23
CA ASP A 43 23.72 14.73 -10.41
C ASP A 43 25.04 15.36 -10.84
N ILE A 44 26.05 14.54 -11.14
CA ILE A 44 27.36 14.98 -11.64
C ILE A 44 27.20 15.72 -12.97
N LEU A 45 26.42 15.16 -13.90
CA LEU A 45 26.19 15.75 -15.21
C LEU A 45 25.39 17.06 -15.12
N LEU A 46 24.36 17.10 -14.28
CA LEU A 46 23.58 18.33 -14.02
C LEU A 46 24.46 19.47 -13.55
N PHE A 47 25.30 19.19 -12.55
CA PHE A 47 26.18 20.19 -11.97
C PHE A 47 27.32 20.60 -12.93
N ALA A 48 27.81 19.66 -13.75
CA ALA A 48 28.80 19.94 -14.79
C ALA A 48 28.32 20.99 -15.81
N ILE A 49 27.03 20.98 -16.15
CA ILE A 49 26.43 21.97 -17.06
C ILE A 49 26.48 23.36 -16.45
N LEU A 50 26.10 23.49 -15.19
CA LEU A 50 26.12 24.77 -14.47
C LEU A 50 27.55 25.35 -14.48
N ILE A 51 28.55 24.51 -14.21
CA ILE A 51 29.97 24.88 -14.30
C ILE A 51 30.34 25.29 -15.74
N VAL A 52 29.92 24.56 -16.77
CA VAL A 52 30.19 24.92 -18.18
C VAL A 52 29.57 26.26 -18.56
N ILE A 53 28.33 26.53 -18.12
CA ILE A 53 27.61 27.79 -18.38
C ILE A 53 28.32 28.93 -17.66
N PHE A 54 28.60 28.83 -16.37
CA PHE A 54 29.26 29.91 -15.64
C PHE A 54 30.72 30.11 -16.04
N ASN A 55 31.41 29.05 -16.49
CA ASN A 55 32.74 29.17 -17.06
C ASN A 55 32.78 29.88 -18.42
N SER A 56 31.64 29.96 -19.13
CA SER A 56 31.56 30.64 -20.44
C SER A 56 31.83 32.15 -20.37
N SER A 57 31.60 32.77 -19.21
CA SER A 57 31.83 34.20 -18.98
C SER A 57 32.87 34.41 -17.88
N LYS A 58 33.77 35.38 -18.08
CA LYS A 58 34.76 35.77 -17.06
C LYS A 58 34.08 36.24 -15.78
N ASN A 59 33.01 37.02 -15.90
CA ASN A 59 32.33 37.59 -14.74
C ASN A 59 31.54 36.52 -13.98
N LEU A 60 30.79 35.67 -14.69
CA LEU A 60 30.07 34.57 -14.05
C LEU A 60 31.03 33.60 -13.35
N PHE A 61 32.19 33.32 -13.96
CA PHE A 61 33.17 32.45 -13.33
C PHE A 61 33.72 33.05 -12.04
N TYR A 62 34.26 34.27 -12.07
CA TYR A 62 34.98 34.83 -10.92
C TYR A 62 34.06 35.38 -9.83
N PHE A 63 32.87 35.89 -10.18
CA PHE A 63 31.97 36.52 -9.20
C PHE A 63 30.84 35.60 -8.71
N LEU A 64 30.50 34.53 -9.42
CA LEU A 64 29.47 33.59 -8.98
C LEU A 64 30.03 32.19 -8.74
N LEU A 65 30.64 31.58 -9.76
CA LEU A 65 31.07 30.18 -9.66
C LEU A 65 32.21 30.00 -8.65
N LEU A 66 33.29 30.77 -8.76
CA LEU A 66 34.46 30.59 -7.92
C LEU A 66 34.16 30.79 -6.43
N PRO A 67 33.42 31.84 -5.99
CA PRO A 67 33.01 31.96 -4.59
C PRO A 67 32.14 30.79 -4.12
N PHE A 68 31.20 30.34 -4.95
CA PHE A 68 30.36 29.18 -4.64
C PHE A 68 31.19 27.90 -4.45
N ILE A 69 32.16 27.67 -5.33
CA ILE A 69 33.09 26.53 -5.28
C ILE A 69 33.98 26.59 -4.03
N ILE A 70 34.45 27.78 -3.67
CA ILE A 70 35.25 27.99 -2.44
C ILE A 70 34.41 27.66 -1.20
N ALA A 71 33.16 28.13 -1.12
CA ALA A 71 32.28 27.81 0.00
C ALA A 71 32.07 26.29 0.15
N HIS A 72 31.85 25.59 -0.96
CA HIS A 72 31.73 24.13 -0.97
C HIS A 72 33.04 23.43 -0.59
N ALA A 73 34.17 23.93 -1.09
CA ALA A 73 35.49 23.40 -0.79
C ALA A 73 35.82 23.52 0.71
N LEU A 74 35.44 24.63 1.35
CA LEU A 74 35.64 24.85 2.78
C LEU A 74 34.78 23.90 3.63
N TYR A 75 33.55 23.62 3.21
CA TYR A 75 32.66 22.68 3.91
C TYR A 75 32.97 21.20 3.65
N ALA A 76 33.60 20.88 2.51
CA ALA A 76 33.81 19.50 2.05
C ALA A 76 34.40 18.52 3.09
N PRO A 77 35.41 18.90 3.90
CA PRO A 77 35.93 18.02 4.94
C PRO A 77 34.89 17.64 6.00
N VAL A 78 34.04 18.59 6.38
CA VAL A 78 32.94 18.40 7.34
C VAL A 78 31.85 17.53 6.71
N GLY A 79 31.44 17.85 5.48
CA GLY A 79 30.36 17.16 4.79
C GLY A 79 30.59 15.66 4.57
N ILE A 80 31.84 15.26 4.31
CA ILE A 80 32.20 13.85 4.13
C ILE A 80 32.27 13.09 5.46
N THR A 81 32.66 13.78 6.53
CA THR A 81 32.86 13.16 7.84
C THR A 81 31.55 13.05 8.61
N PHE A 82 30.72 14.08 8.56
CA PHE A 82 29.53 14.24 9.40
C PHE A 82 28.21 14.32 8.62
N GLY A 83 28.26 14.47 7.30
CA GLY A 83 27.08 14.53 6.43
C GLY A 83 26.62 15.95 6.10
N ALA A 84 25.39 16.05 5.59
CA ALA A 84 24.81 17.31 5.12
C ALA A 84 24.81 18.43 6.18
N PRO A 85 24.83 19.71 5.78
CA PRO A 85 24.76 20.85 6.70
C PRO A 85 23.57 20.72 7.66
N SER A 86 23.85 20.72 8.95
CA SER A 86 22.86 20.78 10.02
C SER A 86 23.13 22.00 10.90
N TYR A 87 22.13 22.44 11.68
CA TYR A 87 22.32 23.53 12.64
C TYR A 87 23.53 23.28 13.55
N GLN A 88 23.68 22.04 14.03
CA GLN A 88 24.76 21.66 14.93
C GLN A 88 26.14 21.76 14.26
N TYR A 89 26.29 21.24 13.04
CA TYR A 89 27.59 21.26 12.34
C TYR A 89 28.01 22.66 11.93
N ILE A 90 27.05 23.49 11.49
CA ILE A 90 27.33 24.88 11.15
C ILE A 90 27.66 25.68 12.41
N ALA A 91 26.92 25.50 13.50
CA ALA A 91 27.21 26.16 14.78
C ALA A 91 28.61 25.81 15.32
N SER A 92 29.05 24.55 15.25
CA SER A 92 30.38 24.13 15.72
C SER A 92 31.55 24.71 14.89
N VAL A 93 31.34 24.94 13.59
CA VAL A 93 32.34 25.59 12.72
C VAL A 93 32.45 27.10 13.01
N PHE A 94 31.34 27.73 13.41
CA PHE A 94 31.26 29.16 13.71
C PHE A 94 31.22 29.46 15.22
N ALA A 95 31.54 28.48 16.07
CA ALA A 95 31.59 28.67 17.51
C ALA A 95 32.62 29.76 17.85
N THR A 96 32.27 30.65 18.78
CA THR A 96 33.14 31.75 19.20
C THR A 96 34.25 31.31 20.16
N ASP A 97 34.23 30.06 20.62
CA ASP A 97 35.30 29.45 21.41
C ASP A 97 36.33 28.73 20.52
N LEU A 98 37.57 29.21 20.56
CA LEU A 98 38.69 28.64 19.81
C LEU A 98 39.00 27.19 20.20
N MET A 99 38.65 26.78 21.42
CA MET A 99 38.90 25.42 21.91
C MET A 99 37.91 24.43 21.28
N GLU A 100 36.61 24.74 21.30
CA GLU A 100 35.54 23.92 20.73
C GLU A 100 35.71 23.73 19.21
N SER A 101 36.01 24.79 18.46
CA SER A 101 36.28 24.67 17.02
C SER A 101 37.55 23.88 16.73
N ARG A 102 38.58 23.95 17.57
CA ARG A 102 39.82 23.17 17.40
C ARG A 102 39.57 21.69 17.67
N GLU A 103 38.82 21.35 18.71
CA GLU A 103 38.43 19.98 19.00
C GLU A 103 37.58 19.39 17.87
N PHE A 104 36.58 20.14 17.38
CA PHE A 104 35.75 19.74 16.24
C PHE A 104 36.57 19.49 14.97
N LEU A 105 37.47 20.41 14.60
CA LEU A 105 38.32 20.25 13.41
C LEU A 105 39.34 19.12 13.57
N SER A 106 39.80 18.82 14.79
CA SER A 106 40.74 17.71 15.05
C SER A 106 40.12 16.31 14.83
N GLN A 107 38.79 16.21 14.82
CA GLN A 107 38.07 14.96 14.52
C GLN A 107 38.05 14.65 13.02
N LEU A 108 38.41 15.60 12.16
CA LEU A 108 38.46 15.42 10.71
C LEU A 108 39.72 14.67 10.31
N SER A 109 39.57 13.63 9.48
CA SER A 109 40.71 12.91 8.90
C SER A 109 41.57 13.85 8.06
N ILE A 110 42.91 13.77 8.20
CA ILE A 110 43.87 14.57 7.43
C ILE A 110 43.66 14.42 5.91
N LYS A 111 43.16 13.25 5.46
CA LYS A 111 42.87 12.96 4.04
C LYS A 111 41.73 13.81 3.50
N ASN A 112 40.79 14.21 4.35
CA ASN A 112 39.61 14.98 3.93
C ASN A 112 39.98 16.44 3.59
N TYR A 113 41.12 16.95 4.06
CA TYR A 113 41.65 18.26 3.69
C TYR A 113 42.24 18.33 2.28
N LEU A 114 42.49 17.18 1.62
CA LEU A 114 42.88 17.15 0.20
C LEU A 114 41.70 17.52 -0.72
N MET A 115 40.46 17.38 -0.24
CA MET A 115 39.24 17.66 -1.00
C MET A 115 39.13 19.12 -1.42
N PRO A 116 39.27 20.13 -0.52
CA PRO A 116 39.25 21.54 -0.93
C PRO A 116 40.26 21.86 -2.04
N VAL A 117 41.48 21.31 -1.92
CA VAL A 117 42.56 21.49 -2.92
C VAL A 117 42.16 20.88 -4.26
N GLY A 118 41.62 19.66 -4.25
CA GLY A 118 41.14 18.98 -5.45
C GLY A 118 39.99 19.74 -6.12
N ILE A 119 38.99 20.17 -5.36
CA ILE A 119 37.82 20.92 -5.86
C ILE A 119 38.27 22.20 -6.57
N ILE A 120 39.02 23.06 -5.88
CA ILE A 120 39.45 24.35 -6.44
C ILE A 120 40.43 24.13 -7.60
N GLY A 121 41.41 23.25 -7.42
CA GLY A 121 42.44 22.95 -8.41
C GLY A 121 41.86 22.43 -9.72
N LEU A 122 40.93 21.46 -9.66
CA LEU A 122 40.30 20.90 -10.86
C LEU A 122 39.37 21.89 -11.56
N THR A 123 38.63 22.73 -10.82
CA THR A 123 37.80 23.79 -11.41
C THR A 123 38.64 24.86 -12.11
N LEU A 124 39.77 25.28 -11.51
CA LEU A 124 40.68 26.24 -12.14
C LEU A 124 41.43 25.62 -13.32
N ALA A 125 41.84 24.35 -13.23
CA ALA A 125 42.44 23.62 -14.34
C ALA A 125 41.47 23.51 -15.53
N PHE A 126 40.20 23.16 -15.26
CA PHE A 126 39.14 23.13 -16.27
C PHE A 126 38.99 24.49 -16.98
N ARG A 127 38.94 25.59 -16.21
CA ARG A 127 38.91 26.94 -16.79
C ARG A 127 40.16 27.23 -17.62
N TRP A 128 41.34 26.95 -17.10
CA TRP A 128 42.59 27.25 -17.80
C TRP A 128 42.70 26.50 -19.13
N ILE A 129 42.38 25.20 -19.15
CA ILE A 129 42.38 24.38 -20.37
C ILE A 129 41.36 24.92 -21.38
N THR A 130 40.13 25.20 -20.93
CA THR A 130 39.07 25.69 -21.83
C THR A 130 39.38 27.05 -22.44
N GLN A 131 40.02 27.97 -21.70
CA GLN A 131 40.43 29.28 -22.23
C GLN A 131 41.67 29.18 -23.14
N LYS A 132 42.69 28.40 -22.75
CA LYS A 132 43.94 28.24 -23.52
C LYS A 132 43.72 27.66 -24.92
N TYR A 133 42.76 26.76 -25.06
CA TYR A 133 42.47 26.05 -26.33
C TYR A 133 41.19 26.54 -27.04
N ASP A 134 40.59 27.65 -26.58
CA ASP A 134 39.34 28.24 -27.10
C ASP A 134 38.17 27.22 -27.22
N LEU A 135 37.99 26.40 -26.17
CA LEU A 135 36.97 25.35 -26.14
C LEU A 135 35.60 25.92 -25.75
N LYS A 136 34.80 26.31 -26.75
CA LYS A 136 33.44 26.87 -26.54
C LYS A 136 32.38 25.78 -26.41
N LEU A 137 32.45 25.00 -25.33
CA LEU A 137 31.51 23.91 -25.01
C LEU A 137 30.04 24.38 -25.03
N HIS A 138 29.78 25.58 -24.51
CA HIS A 138 28.45 26.22 -24.50
C HIS A 138 27.91 26.59 -25.90
N LYS A 139 28.72 26.57 -26.96
CA LYS A 139 28.27 26.82 -28.34
C LYS A 139 28.04 25.54 -29.14
N ASN A 140 28.42 24.39 -28.60
CA ASN A 140 28.23 23.11 -29.28
C ASN A 140 26.77 22.66 -29.11
N LYS A 141 25.97 22.85 -30.16
CA LYS A 141 24.54 22.50 -30.18
C LYS A 141 24.28 21.02 -29.90
N MET A 142 25.15 20.13 -30.37
CA MET A 142 25.04 18.69 -30.11
C MET A 142 25.33 18.37 -28.65
N PHE A 143 26.36 18.99 -28.06
CA PHE A 143 26.66 18.86 -26.62
C PHE A 143 25.46 19.34 -25.77
N LEU A 144 24.92 20.51 -26.07
CA LEU A 144 23.74 21.04 -25.37
C LEU A 144 22.49 20.17 -25.58
N ALA A 145 22.26 19.66 -26.79
CA ALA A 145 21.11 18.81 -27.10
C ALA A 145 21.20 17.44 -26.40
N SER A 146 22.36 16.78 -26.45
CA SER A 146 22.59 15.51 -25.75
C SER A 146 22.43 15.65 -24.25
N ILE A 147 22.91 16.75 -23.69
CA ILE A 147 22.74 17.09 -22.28
C ILE A 147 21.28 17.35 -21.93
N THR A 148 20.57 18.14 -22.74
CA THR A 148 19.15 18.46 -22.48
C THR A 148 18.29 17.21 -22.60
N ALA A 149 18.55 16.33 -23.57
CA ALA A 149 17.89 15.03 -23.69
C ALA A 149 18.16 14.14 -22.47
N PHE A 150 19.41 14.08 -22.00
CA PHE A 150 19.77 13.34 -20.80
C PHE A 150 19.12 13.92 -19.53
N MET A 151 19.01 15.24 -19.41
CA MET A 151 18.27 15.91 -18.34
C MET A 151 16.78 15.58 -18.39
N LEU A 152 16.17 15.57 -19.57
CA LEU A 152 14.77 15.19 -19.72
C LEU A 152 14.54 13.74 -19.27
N LEU A 153 15.40 12.81 -19.68
CA LEU A 153 15.39 11.39 -19.27
C LEU A 153 15.50 11.20 -17.74
N ALA A 154 16.22 12.08 -17.05
CA ALA A 154 16.41 12.02 -15.60
C ALA A 154 15.30 12.72 -14.78
N ASN A 155 14.28 13.30 -15.42
CA ASN A 155 13.25 14.12 -14.78
C ASN A 155 11.83 13.51 -14.90
N SER A 156 10.86 14.21 -14.27
CA SER A 156 9.47 13.81 -14.04
C SER A 156 8.72 13.09 -15.19
N PRO A 157 8.87 13.45 -16.48
CA PRO A 157 8.15 12.76 -17.56
C PRO A 157 8.58 11.29 -17.77
N PHE A 158 9.84 10.97 -17.49
CA PHE A 158 10.37 9.61 -17.62
C PHE A 158 10.29 8.82 -16.31
N LYS A 159 10.21 9.50 -15.16
CA LYS A 159 9.84 8.85 -13.89
C LYS A 159 8.47 8.14 -14.01
N PHE A 160 7.51 8.76 -14.69
CA PHE A 160 6.23 8.11 -15.02
C PHE A 160 6.42 6.83 -15.87
N ILE A 161 7.34 6.84 -16.83
CA ILE A 161 7.65 5.67 -17.67
C ILE A 161 8.34 4.58 -16.84
N ASP A 162 9.27 4.95 -15.96
CA ASP A 162 9.97 4.03 -15.04
C ASP A 162 8.99 3.39 -14.05
N GLU A 163 8.09 4.19 -13.46
CA GLU A 163 7.03 3.71 -12.56
C GLU A 163 6.04 2.79 -13.28
N ILE A 164 5.62 3.12 -14.52
CA ILE A 164 4.77 2.25 -15.33
C ILE A 164 5.49 0.96 -15.70
N SER A 165 6.74 1.04 -16.14
CA SER A 165 7.52 -0.14 -16.52
C SER A 165 7.68 -1.08 -15.34
N THR A 166 8.13 -0.54 -14.19
CA THR A 166 8.34 -1.32 -12.97
C THR A 166 7.04 -1.93 -12.46
N SER A 167 5.96 -1.13 -12.35
CA SER A 167 4.65 -1.61 -11.91
C SER A 167 4.07 -2.64 -12.90
N GLY A 168 4.29 -2.44 -14.20
CA GLY A 168 3.88 -3.38 -15.25
C GLY A 168 4.60 -4.71 -15.15
N THR A 169 5.93 -4.71 -14.94
CA THR A 169 6.69 -5.94 -14.70
C THR A 169 6.21 -6.65 -13.43
N GLN A 170 5.90 -5.92 -12.36
CA GLN A 170 5.34 -6.50 -11.13
C GLN A 170 4.00 -7.18 -11.39
N VAL A 171 3.06 -6.51 -12.09
CA VAL A 171 1.77 -7.11 -12.45
C VAL A 171 1.95 -8.36 -13.30
N ILE A 172 2.82 -8.32 -14.33
CA ILE A 172 3.10 -9.48 -15.18
C ILE A 172 3.69 -10.63 -14.36
N SER A 173 4.65 -10.35 -13.48
CA SER A 173 5.27 -11.36 -12.63
C SER A 173 4.27 -11.99 -11.66
N GLU A 174 3.34 -11.20 -11.12
CA GLU A 174 2.29 -11.69 -10.24
C GLU A 174 1.29 -12.57 -11.02
N LEU A 175 0.85 -12.14 -12.20
CA LEU A 175 -0.01 -12.94 -13.07
C LEU A 175 0.68 -14.24 -13.50
N GLN A 176 1.98 -14.22 -13.78
CA GLN A 176 2.75 -15.43 -14.08
C GLN A 176 2.83 -16.37 -12.87
N ARG A 177 3.05 -15.82 -11.66
CA ARG A 177 3.04 -16.60 -10.41
C ARG A 177 1.69 -17.27 -10.16
N LEU A 178 0.60 -16.58 -10.47
CA LEU A 178 -0.76 -17.09 -10.32
C LEU A 178 -1.13 -18.12 -11.41
N ASN A 179 -0.72 -17.93 -12.67
CA ASN A 179 -1.16 -18.77 -13.81
C ASN A 179 -0.23 -19.95 -14.15
N ASN A 180 1.09 -19.84 -13.97
CA ASN A 180 2.05 -20.84 -14.49
C ASN A 180 2.52 -21.87 -13.45
N MET A 181 2.17 -21.70 -12.18
CA MET A 181 2.46 -22.66 -11.13
C MET A 181 1.14 -22.94 -10.42
N THR A 182 0.67 -24.19 -10.45
CA THR A 182 -0.24 -24.67 -9.40
C THR A 182 0.51 -24.52 -8.10
N ILE A 183 0.38 -23.36 -7.44
CA ILE A 183 1.09 -23.06 -6.21
C ILE A 183 0.69 -24.14 -5.21
N GLU A 184 1.58 -25.08 -4.93
CA GLU A 184 1.27 -26.18 -4.03
C GLU A 184 1.12 -25.65 -2.61
N SER A 185 0.23 -26.30 -1.86
CA SER A 185 0.07 -25.98 -0.44
C SER A 185 1.33 -26.35 0.32
N GLU A 186 1.86 -25.41 1.09
CA GLU A 186 2.95 -25.66 2.00
C GLU A 186 2.47 -26.01 3.41
N TRP A 187 1.17 -26.00 3.70
CA TRP A 187 0.69 -26.25 5.08
C TRP A 187 1.05 -27.64 5.61
N GLY A 188 1.20 -28.64 4.75
CA GLY A 188 1.40 -30.04 5.19
C GLY A 188 0.17 -30.56 5.93
N ASP A 189 0.37 -31.34 6.99
CA ASP A 189 -0.73 -31.91 7.77
C ASP A 189 -1.18 -30.96 8.89
N SER A 190 -2.49 -30.73 8.98
CA SER A 190 -3.12 -29.95 10.07
C SER A 190 -4.01 -30.82 10.94
N GLN A 191 -4.16 -30.45 12.21
CA GLN A 191 -5.02 -31.16 13.17
C GLN A 191 -6.14 -30.27 13.68
N LEU A 192 -7.31 -30.87 13.95
CA LEU A 192 -8.42 -30.21 14.63
C LEU A 192 -8.34 -30.51 16.13
N ILE A 193 -8.10 -29.48 16.95
CA ILE A 193 -7.94 -29.64 18.41
C ILE A 193 -9.18 -29.12 19.14
N ASN A 194 -9.84 -28.06 18.65
CA ASN A 194 -11.00 -27.43 19.30
C ASN A 194 -12.06 -26.98 18.28
N SER A 195 -12.41 -27.85 17.33
CA SER A 195 -13.36 -27.51 16.26
C SER A 195 -14.81 -27.81 16.67
N ASN A 196 -15.45 -26.82 17.28
CA ASN A 196 -16.76 -26.98 17.94
C ASN A 196 -17.98 -27.01 16.98
N TYR A 197 -17.85 -26.53 15.75
CA TYR A 197 -18.99 -26.37 14.84
C TYR A 197 -18.88 -27.26 13.60
N ASP A 198 -20.03 -27.58 13.00
CA ASP A 198 -20.10 -28.36 11.76
C ASP A 198 -19.96 -27.48 10.52
N ASP A 199 -20.54 -26.28 10.56
CA ASP A 199 -20.54 -25.33 9.45
C ASP A 199 -19.88 -24.00 9.88
N TYR A 200 -18.74 -23.68 9.27
CA TYR A 200 -18.05 -22.40 9.42
C TYR A 200 -18.34 -21.52 8.21
N VAL A 201 -18.89 -20.33 8.42
CA VAL A 201 -19.25 -19.40 7.34
C VAL A 201 -18.47 -18.10 7.46
N LEU A 202 -17.66 -17.80 6.44
CA LEU A 202 -16.90 -16.56 6.34
C LEU A 202 -17.56 -15.63 5.31
N ILE A 203 -18.19 -14.57 5.77
CA ILE A 203 -18.75 -13.53 4.92
C ILE A 203 -17.69 -12.45 4.71
N VAL A 204 -17.24 -12.31 3.47
CA VAL A 204 -16.26 -11.31 3.03
C VAL A 204 -17.03 -10.13 2.44
N GLY A 205 -17.09 -9.02 3.18
CA GLY A 205 -17.65 -7.75 2.74
C GLY A 205 -16.68 -6.95 1.87
N GLU A 206 -17.21 -5.94 1.21
CA GLU A 206 -16.50 -5.08 0.27
C GLU A 206 -16.68 -3.60 0.65
N SER A 207 -15.57 -2.88 0.81
CA SER A 207 -15.51 -1.41 0.91
C SER A 207 -16.32 -0.77 2.08
N ALA A 208 -16.70 -1.53 3.11
CA ALA A 208 -17.52 -1.04 4.22
C ALA A 208 -16.65 -0.55 5.40
N ARG A 209 -16.73 0.75 5.70
CA ARG A 209 -16.07 1.36 6.86
C ARG A 209 -16.83 1.08 8.15
N LYS A 210 -16.09 0.73 9.20
CA LYS A 210 -16.66 0.48 10.53
C LYS A 210 -17.43 1.68 11.08
N ASP A 211 -16.90 2.89 10.93
CA ASP A 211 -17.45 4.12 11.53
C ASP A 211 -18.81 4.57 10.96
N TYR A 212 -19.26 3.94 9.86
CA TYR A 212 -20.60 4.10 9.31
C TYR A 212 -21.63 3.08 9.78
N HIS A 213 -21.26 2.11 10.64
CA HIS A 213 -22.18 1.09 11.12
C HIS A 213 -22.84 1.52 12.44
N HIS A 214 -24.17 1.40 12.53
CA HIS A 214 -24.90 1.69 13.77
C HIS A 214 -24.39 0.87 14.96
N ALA A 215 -24.04 -0.39 14.70
CA ALA A 215 -23.50 -1.32 15.69
C ALA A 215 -22.15 -0.86 16.30
N TYR A 216 -21.52 0.16 15.72
CA TYR A 216 -20.27 0.78 16.20
C TYR A 216 -20.46 2.26 16.59
N GLY A 217 -21.71 2.71 16.75
CA GLY A 217 -22.04 4.06 17.22
C GLY A 217 -22.43 5.07 16.15
N TYR A 218 -22.51 4.69 14.86
CA TYR A 218 -23.06 5.59 13.84
C TYR A 218 -24.55 5.90 14.13
N PRO A 219 -25.02 7.15 14.05
CA PRO A 219 -26.36 7.50 14.57
C PRO A 219 -27.52 6.97 13.72
N VAL A 220 -27.31 6.65 12.44
CA VAL A 220 -28.37 6.07 11.59
C VAL A 220 -28.44 4.57 11.80
N LYS A 221 -29.63 4.02 12.07
CA LYS A 221 -29.89 2.58 12.29
C LYS A 221 -29.76 1.76 11.00
N ASN A 222 -28.54 1.63 10.49
CA ASN A 222 -28.23 0.91 9.25
C ASN A 222 -27.65 -0.50 9.47
N THR A 223 -27.46 -0.97 10.70
CA THR A 223 -27.10 -2.38 10.96
C THR A 223 -27.97 -3.02 12.05
N PRO A 224 -29.30 -3.09 11.85
CA PRO A 224 -30.23 -3.55 12.87
C PRO A 224 -29.97 -4.99 13.36
N PHE A 225 -29.54 -5.92 12.50
CA PHE A 225 -29.21 -7.29 12.90
C PHE A 225 -27.94 -7.30 13.75
N MET A 226 -26.82 -6.78 13.23
CA MET A 226 -25.55 -6.73 13.96
C MET A 226 -25.63 -5.93 15.27
N SER A 227 -26.61 -5.02 15.42
CA SER A 227 -26.81 -4.24 16.66
C SER A 227 -27.55 -5.00 17.76
N LYS A 228 -28.27 -6.09 17.42
CA LYS A 228 -29.13 -6.83 18.36
C LYS A 228 -28.72 -8.29 18.53
N ALA A 229 -28.00 -8.83 17.56
CA ALA A 229 -27.54 -10.20 17.60
C ALA A 229 -26.64 -10.45 18.82
N ASN A 230 -26.74 -11.68 19.36
CA ASN A 230 -25.75 -12.23 20.27
C ASN A 230 -24.40 -12.42 19.53
N GLY A 231 -23.40 -12.92 20.24
CA GLY A 231 -22.07 -13.15 19.71
C GLY A 231 -21.13 -12.00 20.04
N VAL A 232 -20.11 -11.80 19.21
CA VAL A 232 -18.97 -10.90 19.49
C VAL A 232 -18.83 -9.87 18.38
N LEU A 233 -18.78 -8.60 18.78
CA LEU A 233 -18.45 -7.47 17.91
C LEU A 233 -17.12 -6.86 18.34
N ILE A 234 -16.19 -6.73 17.38
CA ILE A 234 -14.83 -6.23 17.64
C ILE A 234 -14.67 -4.84 17.04
N ASP A 235 -14.52 -3.85 17.91
CA ASP A 235 -14.17 -2.47 17.56
C ASP A 235 -12.65 -2.25 17.64
N GLY A 236 -11.97 -2.53 16.52
CA GLY A 236 -10.53 -2.29 16.40
C GLY A 236 -9.81 -3.20 15.39
N MET A 237 -10.55 -3.84 14.49
CA MET A 237 -9.98 -4.62 13.39
C MET A 237 -9.42 -3.72 12.29
N THR A 238 -8.16 -3.93 11.92
CA THR A 238 -7.53 -3.25 10.79
C THR A 238 -7.47 -4.13 9.54
N ALA A 239 -7.82 -3.59 8.37
CA ALA A 239 -7.60 -4.27 7.09
C ALA A 239 -6.10 -4.53 6.81
N GLY A 240 -5.77 -5.45 5.92
CA GLY A 240 -4.39 -5.66 5.47
C GLY A 240 -3.88 -4.56 4.53
N GLY A 241 -4.78 -3.82 3.88
CA GLY A 241 -4.44 -2.83 2.86
C GLY A 241 -5.63 -1.93 2.49
N THR A 242 -5.43 -1.00 1.56
CA THR A 242 -6.44 0.02 1.22
C THR A 242 -7.35 -0.32 0.04
N ASN A 243 -7.20 -1.51 -0.55
CA ASN A 243 -8.06 -2.02 -1.62
C ASN A 243 -8.14 -3.55 -1.53
N THR A 244 -9.10 -4.16 -2.22
CA THR A 244 -9.39 -5.60 -2.15
C THR A 244 -8.14 -6.46 -2.35
N ILE A 245 -7.37 -6.20 -3.41
CA ILE A 245 -6.16 -6.97 -3.72
C ILE A 245 -5.09 -6.77 -2.65
N ALA A 246 -4.79 -5.51 -2.30
CA ALA A 246 -3.77 -5.19 -1.31
C ALA A 246 -4.11 -5.76 0.08
N SER A 247 -5.39 -5.76 0.45
CA SER A 247 -5.87 -6.24 1.74
C SER A 247 -5.99 -7.75 1.80
N LEU A 248 -6.79 -8.35 0.92
CA LEU A 248 -7.11 -9.77 1.00
C LEU A 248 -5.90 -10.67 0.66
N LYS A 249 -4.96 -10.22 -0.18
CA LYS A 249 -3.72 -11.00 -0.40
C LYS A 249 -2.93 -11.20 0.91
N LEU A 250 -3.00 -10.24 1.84
CA LEU A 250 -2.33 -10.31 3.13
C LEU A 250 -3.20 -11.00 4.18
N MET A 251 -4.51 -10.75 4.19
CA MET A 251 -5.42 -11.35 5.17
C MET A 251 -5.68 -12.83 4.91
N PHE A 252 -5.67 -13.26 3.64
CA PHE A 252 -5.96 -14.65 3.22
C PHE A 252 -4.74 -15.52 3.02
N THR A 253 -3.55 -14.99 3.32
CA THR A 253 -2.32 -15.77 3.40
C THR A 253 -1.67 -15.58 4.76
N GLN A 254 -0.71 -16.42 5.11
CA GLN A 254 0.27 -16.08 6.12
C GLN A 254 1.33 -15.17 5.48
N PRO A 255 1.24 -13.83 5.62
CA PRO A 255 2.11 -12.93 4.89
C PRO A 255 3.54 -13.00 5.41
N ASN A 256 4.51 -12.66 4.56
CA ASN A 256 5.85 -12.37 5.03
C ASN A 256 5.80 -11.02 5.77
N THR A 257 6.11 -11.05 7.06
CA THR A 257 5.96 -9.90 7.95
C THR A 257 7.03 -8.83 7.76
N GLN A 258 8.16 -9.17 7.12
CA GLN A 258 9.24 -8.24 6.80
C GLN A 258 9.00 -7.54 5.45
N THR A 259 8.58 -8.29 4.43
CA THR A 259 8.38 -7.76 3.07
C THR A 259 6.95 -7.31 2.78
N LYS A 260 5.99 -7.69 3.63
CA LYS A 260 4.55 -7.42 3.48
C LYS A 260 4.00 -7.93 2.15
N GLU A 261 4.47 -9.11 1.77
CA GLU A 261 4.00 -9.85 0.60
C GLU A 261 3.14 -11.03 1.02
N GLY A 262 2.09 -11.29 0.25
CA GLY A 262 1.24 -12.45 0.44
C GLY A 262 1.97 -13.73 0.04
N ASN A 263 1.84 -14.78 0.87
CA ASN A 263 2.39 -16.09 0.57
C ASN A 263 1.27 -17.06 0.13
N TYR A 264 1.08 -17.20 -1.18
CA TYR A 264 -0.01 -18.02 -1.72
C TYR A 264 0.14 -19.52 -1.44
N SER A 265 1.33 -20.05 -1.15
CA SER A 265 1.49 -21.45 -0.72
C SER A 265 0.98 -21.68 0.71
N LEU A 266 0.85 -20.61 1.50
CA LEU A 266 0.28 -20.59 2.85
C LEU A 266 -1.02 -19.78 2.89
N ASN A 267 -1.96 -20.07 1.97
CA ASN A 267 -3.29 -19.45 1.97
C ASN A 267 -4.28 -20.17 2.90
N PHE A 268 -5.29 -19.47 3.41
CA PHE A 268 -6.21 -20.06 4.39
C PHE A 268 -7.07 -21.20 3.83
N VAL A 269 -7.43 -21.18 2.54
CA VAL A 269 -8.27 -22.26 1.95
C VAL A 269 -7.53 -23.59 2.01
N ASP A 270 -6.25 -23.59 1.61
CA ASP A 270 -5.40 -24.78 1.73
C ASP A 270 -5.19 -25.19 3.20
N LEU A 271 -5.11 -24.24 4.13
CA LEU A 271 -5.04 -24.54 5.57
C LEU A 271 -6.29 -25.29 6.05
N ILE A 272 -7.49 -24.79 5.70
CA ILE A 272 -8.76 -25.43 6.03
C ILE A 272 -8.81 -26.85 5.44
N LYS A 273 -8.42 -27.01 4.18
CA LYS A 273 -8.41 -28.32 3.50
C LYS A 273 -7.42 -29.29 4.12
N SER A 274 -6.24 -28.81 4.51
CA SER A 274 -5.23 -29.63 5.19
C SER A 274 -5.69 -30.20 6.54
N ALA A 275 -6.76 -29.64 7.12
CA ALA A 275 -7.41 -30.14 8.33
C ALA A 275 -8.60 -31.07 8.05
N GLY A 276 -8.82 -31.47 6.78
CA GLY A 276 -9.89 -32.38 6.37
C GLY A 276 -11.28 -31.74 6.25
N ILE A 277 -11.38 -30.41 6.19
CA ILE A 277 -12.66 -29.69 6.09
C ILE A 277 -12.99 -29.41 4.62
N LYS A 278 -14.24 -29.72 4.21
CA LYS A 278 -14.72 -29.44 2.85
C LYS A 278 -14.93 -27.93 2.65
N THR A 279 -14.41 -27.39 1.58
CA THR A 279 -14.42 -25.94 1.30
C THR A 279 -15.35 -25.55 0.15
N TYR A 280 -16.12 -24.49 0.35
CA TYR A 280 -17.02 -23.89 -0.64
C TYR A 280 -16.74 -22.40 -0.77
N TRP A 281 -16.79 -21.87 -2.00
CA TRP A 281 -16.67 -20.43 -2.26
C TRP A 281 -17.81 -19.93 -3.13
N ILE A 282 -18.62 -19.01 -2.63
CA ILE A 282 -19.76 -18.40 -3.32
C ILE A 282 -19.49 -16.90 -3.47
N SER A 283 -19.41 -16.38 -4.69
CA SER A 283 -18.90 -15.03 -4.94
C SER A 283 -19.79 -14.22 -5.89
N ASN A 284 -20.07 -12.98 -5.49
CA ASN A 284 -20.65 -11.94 -6.35
C ASN A 284 -19.58 -10.99 -6.94
N GLN A 285 -18.31 -11.19 -6.59
CA GLN A 285 -17.16 -10.58 -7.24
C GLN A 285 -16.82 -11.36 -8.52
N GLY A 286 -16.35 -10.65 -9.56
CA GLY A 286 -16.12 -11.18 -10.90
C GLY A 286 -14.97 -12.16 -11.04
N TYR A 287 -15.05 -12.98 -12.09
CA TYR A 287 -14.08 -14.00 -12.50
C TYR A 287 -13.81 -13.90 -14.01
N LEU A 288 -12.58 -13.60 -14.40
CA LEU A 288 -12.08 -13.24 -15.73
C LEU A 288 -11.14 -14.30 -16.38
N GLY A 289 -11.14 -15.56 -15.96
CA GLY A 289 -10.12 -16.54 -16.38
C GLY A 289 -9.72 -17.44 -15.20
N GLU A 290 -8.75 -18.34 -15.37
CA GLU A 290 -8.41 -19.30 -14.30
C GLU A 290 -7.68 -18.65 -13.10
N PHE A 291 -6.96 -17.53 -13.25
CA PHE A 291 -6.27 -16.86 -12.14
C PHE A 291 -6.12 -15.34 -12.32
N ASP A 292 -7.22 -14.60 -12.39
CA ASP A 292 -7.18 -13.16 -12.77
C ASP A 292 -6.74 -12.23 -11.66
N THR A 293 -6.95 -12.65 -10.41
CA THR A 293 -6.58 -11.90 -9.22
C THR A 293 -6.09 -12.88 -8.16
N PRO A 294 -5.27 -12.41 -7.19
CA PRO A 294 -4.90 -13.22 -6.03
C PRO A 294 -6.11 -13.83 -5.30
N ILE A 295 -7.24 -13.12 -5.25
CA ILE A 295 -8.45 -13.59 -4.57
C ILE A 295 -9.11 -14.72 -5.35
N SER A 296 -9.27 -14.58 -6.67
CA SER A 296 -9.85 -15.65 -7.50
C SER A 296 -8.95 -16.88 -7.54
N ALA A 297 -7.63 -16.71 -7.48
CA ALA A 297 -6.68 -17.81 -7.35
C ALA A 297 -6.82 -18.59 -6.03
N ILE A 298 -7.00 -17.89 -4.90
CA ILE A 298 -7.28 -18.52 -3.60
C ILE A 298 -8.65 -19.20 -3.63
N ALA A 299 -9.68 -18.53 -4.16
CA ALA A 299 -11.02 -19.10 -4.29
C ALA A 299 -11.02 -20.39 -5.10
N ASN A 300 -10.22 -20.46 -6.17
CA ASN A 300 -10.07 -21.63 -7.03
C ASN A 300 -9.47 -22.87 -6.36
N LYS A 301 -8.83 -22.71 -5.20
CA LYS A 301 -8.36 -23.84 -4.38
C LYS A 301 -9.47 -24.50 -3.56
N SER A 302 -10.64 -23.87 -3.46
CA SER A 302 -11.81 -24.44 -2.79
C SER A 302 -12.29 -25.69 -3.52
N ASP A 303 -12.86 -26.64 -2.80
CA ASP A 303 -13.34 -27.89 -3.40
C ASP A 303 -14.54 -27.66 -4.33
N GLU A 304 -15.37 -26.67 -4.02
CA GLU A 304 -16.53 -26.26 -4.81
C GLU A 304 -16.58 -24.73 -4.89
N LYS A 305 -16.94 -24.18 -6.05
CA LYS A 305 -17.00 -22.74 -6.28
C LYS A 305 -18.19 -22.33 -7.14
N ILE A 306 -18.81 -21.21 -6.79
CA ILE A 306 -19.97 -20.63 -7.48
C ILE A 306 -19.72 -19.14 -7.65
N PHE A 307 -19.46 -18.69 -8.87
CA PHE A 307 -19.33 -17.28 -9.22
C PHE A 307 -20.58 -16.81 -9.94
N LEU A 308 -21.23 -15.74 -9.44
CA LEU A 308 -22.40 -15.16 -10.09
C LEU A 308 -22.03 -14.39 -11.37
N LYS A 309 -20.80 -13.88 -11.43
CA LYS A 309 -20.26 -13.10 -12.54
C LYS A 309 -19.09 -13.84 -13.17
N SER A 310 -19.28 -14.36 -14.37
CA SER A 310 -18.25 -15.03 -15.18
C SER A 310 -18.46 -14.78 -16.67
N GLY A 311 -17.39 -14.65 -17.44
CA GLY A 311 -17.46 -14.41 -18.89
C GLY A 311 -18.21 -13.13 -19.24
N ASP A 312 -19.18 -13.18 -20.16
CA ASP A 312 -19.89 -12.00 -20.67
C ASP A 312 -20.70 -11.22 -19.61
N SER A 313 -20.92 -11.80 -18.42
CA SER A 313 -21.66 -11.19 -17.32
C SER A 313 -20.81 -10.33 -16.37
N LEU A 314 -19.52 -10.14 -16.63
CA LEU A 314 -18.60 -9.42 -15.73
C LEU A 314 -19.00 -7.97 -15.41
N ASN A 315 -19.65 -7.29 -16.34
CA ASN A 315 -20.11 -5.92 -16.18
C ASN A 315 -21.53 -5.83 -15.59
N SER A 316 -22.14 -6.98 -15.23
CA SER A 316 -23.48 -6.98 -14.65
C SER A 316 -23.45 -6.50 -13.19
N ASN A 317 -24.40 -5.64 -12.87
CA ASN A 317 -24.60 -5.12 -11.52
C ASN A 317 -25.47 -6.07 -10.69
N THR A 318 -25.00 -7.31 -10.55
CA THR A 318 -25.69 -8.40 -9.83
C THR A 318 -25.84 -8.08 -8.35
N SER A 319 -27.03 -8.36 -7.80
CA SER A 319 -27.33 -8.11 -6.39
C SER A 319 -26.74 -9.19 -5.47
N ASP A 320 -26.25 -8.79 -4.30
CA ASP A 320 -25.80 -9.74 -3.27
C ASP A 320 -26.92 -10.67 -2.77
N PHE A 321 -28.20 -10.31 -2.96
CA PHE A 321 -29.30 -11.24 -2.63
C PHE A 321 -29.30 -12.50 -3.50
N GLU A 322 -28.68 -12.47 -4.68
CA GLU A 322 -28.55 -13.65 -5.56
C GLU A 322 -27.57 -14.70 -5.02
N LEU A 323 -26.76 -14.34 -4.01
CA LEU A 323 -25.93 -15.31 -3.28
C LEU A 323 -26.77 -16.22 -2.39
N LEU A 324 -27.92 -15.75 -1.89
CA LEU A 324 -28.72 -16.47 -0.88
C LEU A 324 -29.26 -17.81 -1.40
N PRO A 325 -29.86 -17.91 -2.62
CA PRO A 325 -30.28 -19.21 -3.14
C PRO A 325 -29.11 -20.19 -3.32
N LYS A 326 -27.93 -19.71 -3.73
CA LYS A 326 -26.73 -20.56 -3.90
C LYS A 326 -26.20 -21.05 -2.56
N PHE A 327 -26.23 -20.19 -1.54
CA PHE A 327 -25.86 -20.53 -0.18
C PHE A 327 -26.80 -21.61 0.40
N THR A 328 -28.11 -21.45 0.26
CA THR A 328 -29.09 -22.45 0.71
C THR A 328 -28.89 -23.79 0.01
N GLN A 329 -28.61 -23.80 -1.31
CA GLN A 329 -28.29 -25.03 -2.05
C GLN A 329 -27.07 -25.76 -1.49
N VAL A 330 -26.04 -25.03 -1.04
CA VAL A 330 -24.86 -25.64 -0.39
C VAL A 330 -25.23 -26.23 0.97
N LEU A 331 -26.06 -25.55 1.76
CA LEU A 331 -26.50 -26.03 3.08
C LEU A 331 -27.32 -27.31 2.98
N GLU A 332 -28.23 -27.40 2.01
CA GLU A 332 -29.14 -28.53 1.78
C GLU A 332 -28.45 -29.81 1.29
N ARG A 333 -27.20 -29.71 0.79
CA ARG A 333 -26.42 -30.90 0.43
C ARG A 333 -26.12 -31.74 1.68
N PRO A 334 -26.49 -33.03 1.72
CA PRO A 334 -26.16 -33.89 2.84
C PRO A 334 -24.65 -33.94 3.08
N SER A 335 -24.24 -33.76 4.32
CA SER A 335 -22.83 -33.85 4.72
C SER A 335 -22.73 -34.44 6.12
N THR A 336 -21.80 -35.37 6.30
CA THR A 336 -21.41 -35.92 7.61
C THR A 336 -20.15 -35.26 8.16
N GLY A 337 -19.42 -34.52 7.32
CA GLY A 337 -18.20 -33.80 7.69
C GLY A 337 -18.44 -32.32 7.96
N LYS A 338 -17.37 -31.64 8.39
CA LYS A 338 -17.35 -30.18 8.57
C LYS A 338 -17.27 -29.47 7.22
N ARG A 339 -17.89 -28.29 7.13
CA ARG A 339 -17.84 -27.43 5.95
C ARG A 339 -17.30 -26.06 6.32
N PHE A 340 -16.51 -25.48 5.43
CA PHE A 340 -16.12 -24.08 5.46
C PHE A 340 -16.65 -23.39 4.20
N ILE A 341 -17.50 -22.38 4.39
CA ILE A 341 -18.25 -21.74 3.31
C ILE A 341 -17.87 -20.25 3.28
N VAL A 342 -17.24 -19.81 2.21
CA VAL A 342 -16.96 -18.40 1.96
C VAL A 342 -18.11 -17.80 1.16
N VAL A 343 -18.66 -16.68 1.61
CA VAL A 343 -19.63 -15.87 0.88
C VAL A 343 -19.02 -14.49 0.63
N HIS A 344 -18.62 -14.23 -0.61
CA HIS A 344 -17.92 -13.01 -1.00
C HIS A 344 -18.87 -12.02 -1.67
N LEU A 345 -19.14 -10.92 -0.96
CA LEU A 345 -20.11 -9.89 -1.32
C LEU A 345 -19.51 -8.87 -2.29
N TYR A 346 -20.38 -8.16 -3.01
CA TYR A 346 -20.03 -6.93 -3.72
C TYR A 346 -20.27 -5.68 -2.84
N GLY A 347 -21.06 -5.82 -1.77
CA GLY A 347 -21.06 -4.94 -0.59
C GLY A 347 -21.28 -3.46 -0.89
N SER A 348 -20.43 -2.62 -0.32
CA SER A 348 -20.50 -1.16 -0.43
C SER A 348 -19.47 -0.59 -1.43
N HIS A 349 -19.10 -1.39 -2.45
CA HIS A 349 -18.18 -0.99 -3.50
C HIS A 349 -18.53 0.40 -4.10
N PRO A 350 -17.54 1.24 -4.48
CA PRO A 350 -17.78 2.55 -5.07
C PRO A 350 -18.78 2.56 -6.24
N ILE A 351 -19.38 3.73 -6.46
CA ILE A 351 -20.63 3.89 -7.24
C ILE A 351 -21.77 3.14 -6.54
N THR A 352 -21.93 3.43 -5.25
CA THR A 352 -22.69 2.59 -4.33
C THR A 352 -24.18 2.55 -4.62
N CYS A 353 -24.74 3.56 -5.28
CA CYS A 353 -26.17 3.59 -5.64
C CYS A 353 -26.57 2.42 -6.55
N ASP A 354 -25.64 1.94 -7.38
CA ASP A 354 -25.86 0.77 -8.24
C ASP A 354 -26.19 -0.48 -7.40
N ARG A 355 -25.71 -0.56 -6.16
CA ARG A 355 -25.97 -1.70 -5.26
C ARG A 355 -27.40 -1.75 -4.74
N LEU A 356 -28.22 -0.74 -5.03
CA LEU A 356 -29.54 -0.51 -4.42
C LEU A 356 -30.71 -0.57 -5.40
N ASN A 357 -30.50 -1.07 -6.62
CA ASN A 357 -31.59 -1.17 -7.61
C ASN A 357 -32.78 -2.02 -7.12
N ASP A 358 -32.53 -2.96 -6.22
CA ASP A 358 -33.49 -3.87 -5.59
C ASP A 358 -33.62 -3.64 -4.08
N TYR A 359 -33.18 -2.49 -3.56
CA TYR A 359 -33.19 -2.18 -2.14
C TYR A 359 -33.50 -0.70 -1.85
N PRO A 360 -34.44 -0.39 -0.94
CA PRO A 360 -34.78 1.00 -0.66
C PRO A 360 -33.62 1.75 -0.01
N LYS A 361 -33.44 3.01 -0.41
CA LYS A 361 -32.56 3.95 0.31
C LYS A 361 -33.15 4.30 1.68
N LEU A 362 -32.27 4.60 2.62
CA LEU A 362 -32.61 4.99 3.98
C LEU A 362 -33.35 6.32 4.03
N PHE A 363 -32.97 7.25 3.15
CA PHE A 363 -33.63 8.54 3.01
C PHE A 363 -34.12 8.76 1.58
N ASP A 364 -35.14 9.59 1.47
CA ASP A 364 -35.64 10.13 0.21
C ASP A 364 -34.67 11.21 -0.28
N ASP A 365 -34.14 11.05 -1.50
CA ASP A 365 -33.13 11.96 -2.06
C ASP A 365 -33.67 13.39 -2.23
N ASP A 366 -34.97 13.55 -2.43
CA ASP A 366 -35.61 14.85 -2.58
C ASP A 366 -35.75 15.58 -1.23
N LYS A 367 -35.57 14.87 -0.11
CA LYS A 367 -35.68 15.41 1.26
C LYS A 367 -34.32 15.66 1.93
N ILE A 368 -33.22 15.38 1.25
CA ILE A 368 -31.86 15.62 1.74
C ILE A 368 -31.14 16.61 0.82
N ALA A 369 -30.16 17.35 1.35
CA ALA A 369 -29.35 18.21 0.50
C ALA A 369 -28.55 17.35 -0.50
N LYS A 370 -28.48 17.78 -1.77
CA LYS A 370 -27.88 17.03 -2.89
C LYS A 370 -26.47 16.50 -2.59
N LYS A 371 -25.67 17.24 -1.83
CA LYS A 371 -24.31 16.82 -1.42
C LYS A 371 -24.26 15.49 -0.65
N TYR A 372 -25.35 15.10 0.00
CA TYR A 372 -25.45 13.86 0.78
C TYR A 372 -25.96 12.65 -0.04
N PHE A 373 -26.24 12.82 -1.33
CA PHE A 373 -26.75 11.74 -2.19
C PHE A 373 -25.89 10.47 -2.12
N ASN A 374 -24.57 10.59 -2.30
CA ASN A 374 -23.67 9.42 -2.23
C ASN A 374 -23.57 8.85 -0.82
N VAL A 375 -23.65 9.71 0.21
CA VAL A 375 -23.66 9.26 1.61
C VAL A 375 -24.91 8.42 1.87
N ASN A 376 -26.08 8.84 1.40
CA ASN A 376 -27.34 8.10 1.50
C ASN A 376 -27.24 6.74 0.82
N CYS A 377 -26.67 6.67 -0.39
CA CYS A 377 -26.42 5.40 -1.07
C CYS A 377 -25.47 4.50 -0.24
N TYR A 378 -24.38 5.04 0.29
CA TYR A 378 -23.39 4.26 1.04
C TYR A 378 -23.93 3.69 2.36
N ILE A 379 -24.64 4.49 3.15
CA ILE A 379 -25.23 3.98 4.39
C ILE A 379 -26.37 3.00 4.13
N SER A 380 -27.06 3.13 2.98
CA SER A 380 -28.12 2.21 2.57
C SER A 380 -27.56 0.87 2.08
N SER A 381 -26.40 0.85 1.41
CA SER A 381 -25.75 -0.41 1.04
C SER A 381 -25.26 -1.18 2.26
N ILE A 382 -24.76 -0.49 3.29
CA ILE A 382 -24.42 -1.12 4.58
C ILE A 382 -25.67 -1.78 5.20
N LYS A 383 -26.84 -1.13 5.11
CA LYS A 383 -28.11 -1.73 5.56
C LYS A 383 -28.52 -2.95 4.75
N LYS A 384 -28.36 -2.90 3.43
CA LYS A 384 -28.57 -4.07 2.58
C LYS A 384 -27.62 -5.21 2.96
N THR A 385 -26.35 -4.93 3.22
CA THR A 385 -25.36 -5.93 3.66
C THR A 385 -25.75 -6.54 5.01
N ASP A 386 -26.19 -5.75 6.00
CA ASP A 386 -26.72 -6.26 7.27
C ASP A 386 -27.91 -7.21 7.08
N GLU A 387 -28.79 -6.93 6.11
CA GLU A 387 -29.89 -7.82 5.76
C GLU A 387 -29.43 -9.12 5.08
N VAL A 388 -28.42 -9.08 4.21
CA VAL A 388 -27.80 -10.28 3.64
C VAL A 388 -27.20 -11.15 4.76
N ILE A 389 -26.45 -10.55 5.69
CA ILE A 389 -25.87 -11.25 6.85
C ILE A 389 -26.97 -11.90 7.69
N LYS A 390 -28.07 -11.17 7.97
CA LYS A 390 -29.22 -11.71 8.70
C LYS A 390 -29.81 -12.93 7.99
N ARG A 391 -30.05 -12.84 6.68
CA ARG A 391 -30.67 -13.94 5.90
C ARG A 391 -29.77 -15.19 5.83
N ILE A 392 -28.44 -15.00 5.80
CA ILE A 392 -27.47 -16.11 5.92
C ILE A 392 -27.58 -16.76 7.30
N TYR A 393 -27.62 -15.96 8.37
CA TYR A 393 -27.82 -16.47 9.73
C TYR A 393 -29.15 -17.23 9.88
N ASP A 394 -30.25 -16.68 9.37
CA ASP A 394 -31.57 -17.33 9.44
C ASP A 394 -31.55 -18.70 8.73
N ALA A 395 -30.94 -18.77 7.55
CA ALA A 395 -30.78 -20.04 6.81
C ALA A 395 -29.94 -21.07 7.57
N LEU A 396 -28.87 -20.64 8.25
CA LEU A 396 -28.07 -21.50 9.13
C LEU A 396 -28.88 -21.99 10.34
N ALA A 397 -29.64 -21.10 10.97
CA ALA A 397 -30.50 -21.44 12.12
C ALA A 397 -31.60 -22.44 11.73
N GLU A 398 -32.23 -22.24 10.57
CA GLU A 398 -33.19 -23.19 10.01
C GLU A 398 -32.55 -24.54 9.69
N ASN A 399 -31.35 -24.54 9.09
CA ASN A 399 -30.63 -25.77 8.79
C ASN A 399 -30.26 -26.54 10.07
N LYS A 400 -29.81 -25.84 11.12
CA LYS A 400 -29.57 -26.44 12.44
C LYS A 400 -30.84 -27.06 13.01
N ALA A 401 -31.98 -26.37 12.94
CA ALA A 401 -33.25 -26.91 13.42
C ALA A 401 -33.71 -28.16 12.66
N LYS A 402 -33.33 -28.30 11.38
CA LYS A 402 -33.68 -29.45 10.53
C LYS A 402 -32.71 -30.62 10.65
N THR A 403 -31.43 -30.37 10.93
CA THR A 403 -30.35 -31.36 10.78
C THR A 403 -29.44 -31.51 12.00
N ASP A 404 -29.68 -30.73 13.06
CA ASP A 404 -28.84 -30.58 14.25
C ASP A 404 -27.39 -30.12 13.99
N ARG A 405 -27.04 -29.78 12.74
CA ARG A 405 -25.71 -29.24 12.39
C ARG A 405 -25.50 -27.86 13.02
N THR A 406 -24.48 -27.76 13.85
CA THR A 406 -24.08 -26.53 14.53
C THR A 406 -23.28 -25.62 13.60
N PHE A 407 -23.28 -24.31 13.86
CA PHE A 407 -22.59 -23.36 12.99
C PHE A 407 -21.91 -22.22 13.74
N SER A 408 -20.91 -21.63 13.08
CA SER A 408 -20.35 -20.33 13.42
C SER A 408 -20.18 -19.49 12.17
N MET A 409 -20.50 -18.21 12.25
CA MET A 409 -20.43 -17.26 11.15
C MET A 409 -19.60 -16.04 11.54
N ILE A 410 -18.72 -15.59 10.64
CA ILE A 410 -17.98 -14.33 10.75
C ILE A 410 -18.36 -13.42 9.58
N TYR A 411 -18.49 -12.13 9.86
CA TYR A 411 -18.50 -11.05 8.86
C TYR A 411 -17.35 -10.10 9.11
N PHE A 412 -16.65 -9.72 8.05
CA PHE A 412 -15.70 -8.60 8.04
C PHE A 412 -15.74 -7.89 6.69
N SER A 413 -15.25 -6.65 6.60
CA SER A 413 -15.02 -5.99 5.31
C SER A 413 -13.55 -6.09 4.90
N ASP A 414 -13.28 -6.22 3.62
CA ASP A 414 -11.91 -6.26 3.08
C ASP A 414 -11.11 -4.97 3.34
N HIS A 415 -11.72 -3.81 3.14
CA HIS A 415 -11.20 -2.47 3.44
C HIS A 415 -12.36 -1.45 3.59
N GLY A 416 -12.02 -0.24 4.04
CA GLY A 416 -12.89 0.94 4.05
C GLY A 416 -12.62 1.89 2.86
N LEU A 417 -13.20 3.08 2.88
CA LEU A 417 -13.09 4.09 1.80
C LEU A 417 -12.68 5.47 2.34
N ALA A 418 -12.40 6.41 1.44
CA ALA A 418 -12.17 7.81 1.76
C ALA A 418 -13.30 8.71 1.27
N HIS A 419 -13.49 9.83 1.95
CA HIS A 419 -14.29 10.93 1.41
C HIS A 419 -13.44 11.90 0.60
N GLN A 420 -14.07 12.47 -0.42
CA GLN A 420 -13.69 13.74 -1.02
C GLN A 420 -14.87 14.69 -0.85
N ILE A 421 -14.68 15.70 -0.03
CA ILE A 421 -15.71 16.67 0.35
C ILE A 421 -15.46 17.97 -0.42
N THR A 422 -16.47 18.40 -1.16
CA THR A 422 -16.57 19.74 -1.74
C THR A 422 -17.82 20.43 -1.19
N GLU A 423 -18.02 21.70 -1.52
CA GLU A 423 -19.20 22.45 -1.09
C GLU A 423 -20.52 21.78 -1.57
N ASP A 424 -20.50 21.28 -2.81
CA ASP A 424 -21.68 20.72 -3.48
C ASP A 424 -21.81 19.19 -3.41
N ASN A 425 -20.74 18.48 -3.03
CA ASN A 425 -20.70 17.02 -3.13
C ASN A 425 -19.82 16.35 -2.09
N ILE A 426 -20.25 15.18 -1.64
CA ILE A 426 -19.45 14.27 -0.82
C ILE A 426 -19.32 12.98 -1.62
N VAL A 427 -18.13 12.70 -2.14
CA VAL A 427 -17.84 11.49 -2.90
C VAL A 427 -17.18 10.47 -1.99
N ILE A 428 -17.68 9.25 -1.98
CA ILE A 428 -17.09 8.11 -1.24
C ILE A 428 -16.45 7.18 -2.28
N HIS A 429 -15.13 7.04 -2.24
CA HIS A 429 -14.39 6.26 -3.21
C HIS A 429 -13.09 5.68 -2.63
N ASN A 430 -12.46 4.78 -3.38
CA ASN A 430 -11.18 4.21 -2.99
C ASN A 430 -10.05 5.17 -3.39
N SER A 431 -9.29 5.65 -2.40
CA SER A 431 -8.25 6.66 -2.59
C SER A 431 -7.08 6.37 -1.67
N SER A 432 -6.24 5.40 -2.06
CA SER A 432 -5.09 4.99 -1.25
C SER A 432 -4.25 6.18 -0.80
N GLY A 433 -3.85 6.19 0.48
CA GLY A 433 -3.10 7.27 1.11
C GLY A 433 -3.88 8.56 1.42
N LYS A 434 -5.20 8.61 1.15
CA LYS A 434 -6.04 9.80 1.45
C LYS A 434 -6.84 9.70 2.74
N SER A 435 -6.93 8.52 3.36
CA SER A 435 -7.62 8.34 4.63
C SER A 435 -7.10 7.11 5.36
N LYS A 436 -6.83 7.25 6.66
CA LYS A 436 -6.53 6.11 7.56
C LYS A 436 -7.74 5.16 7.70
N ARG A 437 -8.96 5.64 7.38
CA ARG A 437 -10.21 4.87 7.49
C ARG A 437 -10.36 3.79 6.42
N HIS A 438 -9.47 3.72 5.43
CA HIS A 438 -9.36 2.53 4.57
C HIS A 438 -9.04 1.27 5.37
N TYR A 439 -8.36 1.40 6.51
CA TYR A 439 -8.00 0.26 7.35
C TYR A 439 -9.07 -0.05 8.39
N ASP A 440 -10.03 0.84 8.65
CA ASP A 440 -10.98 0.72 9.75
C ASP A 440 -12.23 -0.05 9.34
N ILE A 441 -12.26 -1.36 9.61
CA ILE A 441 -13.26 -2.31 9.09
C ILE A 441 -14.08 -2.97 10.20
N PRO A 442 -15.35 -3.34 9.94
CA PRO A 442 -16.16 -4.10 10.89
C PRO A 442 -15.63 -5.54 11.02
N LEU A 443 -15.78 -6.13 12.22
CA LEU A 443 -15.57 -7.55 12.49
C LEU A 443 -16.62 -8.06 13.48
N PHE A 444 -17.40 -9.05 13.06
CA PHE A 444 -18.52 -9.60 13.83
C PHE A 444 -18.56 -11.13 13.72
N LYS A 445 -18.80 -11.81 14.85
CA LYS A 445 -19.02 -13.26 14.90
C LYS A 445 -20.30 -13.58 15.63
N ILE A 446 -21.03 -14.58 15.14
CA ILE A 446 -22.12 -15.23 15.86
C ILE A 446 -22.07 -16.74 15.63
N SER A 447 -22.29 -17.49 16.69
CA SER A 447 -22.32 -18.94 16.72
C SER A 447 -23.68 -19.46 17.19
N SER A 448 -24.00 -20.70 16.85
CA SER A 448 -25.33 -21.29 17.10
C SER A 448 -25.68 -21.50 18.58
N ASP A 449 -24.69 -21.35 19.47
CA ASP A 449 -24.75 -21.47 20.92
C ASP A 449 -24.52 -20.13 21.64
N ASP A 450 -24.34 -19.01 20.91
CA ASP A 450 -24.19 -17.69 21.52
C ASP A 450 -25.50 -17.21 22.16
N THR A 451 -25.49 -17.11 23.49
CA THR A 451 -26.66 -16.68 24.29
C THR A 451 -26.59 -15.22 24.74
N LYS A 452 -25.43 -14.58 24.59
CA LYS A 452 -25.17 -13.20 25.02
C LYS A 452 -24.44 -12.43 23.93
N ARG A 453 -24.55 -11.11 24.01
CA ARG A 453 -23.81 -10.16 23.19
C ARG A 453 -22.56 -9.68 23.95
N HIS A 454 -21.45 -9.63 23.24
CA HIS A 454 -20.17 -9.12 23.69
C HIS A 454 -19.66 -8.06 22.71
N GLU A 455 -19.15 -6.95 23.23
CA GLU A 455 -18.55 -5.89 22.44
C GLU A 455 -17.17 -5.58 23.04
N TYR A 456 -16.12 -5.73 22.24
CA TYR A 456 -14.76 -5.47 22.69
C TYR A 456 -14.15 -4.38 21.83
N ARG A 457 -13.65 -3.32 22.48
CA ARG A 457 -12.90 -2.26 21.84
C ARG A 457 -11.41 -2.53 21.99
N VAL A 458 -10.87 -3.29 21.05
CA VAL A 458 -9.55 -3.89 21.16
C VAL A 458 -8.90 -4.01 19.78
N PHE A 459 -7.60 -3.77 19.74
CA PHE A 459 -6.82 -3.82 18.52
C PHE A 459 -6.69 -5.25 17.98
N LYS A 460 -7.04 -5.44 16.70
CA LYS A 460 -6.82 -6.67 15.93
C LYS A 460 -6.20 -6.34 14.58
N SER A 461 -5.19 -7.09 14.15
CA SER A 461 -4.49 -6.87 12.89
C SER A 461 -4.99 -7.79 11.79
N GLY A 462 -5.30 -7.22 10.63
CA GLY A 462 -5.56 -7.97 9.40
C GLY A 462 -4.42 -8.89 8.98
N LEU A 463 -3.17 -8.60 9.38
CA LEU A 463 -2.04 -9.47 9.08
C LEU A 463 -2.06 -10.77 9.90
N ASN A 464 -2.81 -10.81 11.00
CA ASN A 464 -3.03 -12.01 11.81
C ASN A 464 -4.28 -12.79 11.38
N PHE A 465 -5.00 -12.35 10.34
CA PHE A 465 -6.32 -12.87 10.02
C PHE A 465 -6.32 -14.37 9.67
N THR A 466 -5.34 -14.87 8.90
CA THR A 466 -5.23 -16.32 8.60
C THR A 466 -4.99 -17.15 9.86
N ALA A 467 -4.15 -16.67 10.79
CA ALA A 467 -3.95 -17.33 12.09
C ALA A 467 -5.23 -17.27 12.95
N GLY A 468 -5.94 -16.15 12.89
CA GLY A 468 -7.26 -15.96 13.49
C GLY A 468 -8.32 -16.94 13.00
N LEU A 469 -8.39 -17.16 11.68
CA LEU A 469 -9.28 -18.16 11.08
C LEU A 469 -8.90 -19.57 11.54
N ALA A 470 -7.60 -19.89 11.62
CA ALA A 470 -7.14 -21.17 12.14
C ALA A 470 -7.60 -21.39 13.59
N TYR A 471 -7.42 -20.38 14.45
CA TYR A 471 -7.89 -20.43 15.83
C TYR A 471 -9.41 -20.61 15.93
N TRP A 472 -10.16 -19.81 15.15
CA TRP A 472 -11.62 -19.85 15.13
C TRP A 472 -12.17 -21.22 14.72
N VAL A 473 -11.57 -21.86 13.72
CA VAL A 473 -11.97 -23.19 13.25
C VAL A 473 -11.44 -24.30 14.18
N GLY A 474 -10.44 -24.00 15.00
CA GLY A 474 -9.80 -24.97 15.88
C GLY A 474 -8.70 -25.79 15.19
N ILE A 475 -8.06 -25.23 14.16
CA ILE A 475 -6.95 -25.81 13.40
C ILE A 475 -5.62 -25.51 14.10
N SER A 476 -4.81 -26.54 14.25
CA SER A 476 -3.42 -26.46 14.69
C SER A 476 -2.50 -26.92 13.58
N ASN A 477 -1.49 -26.11 13.28
CA ASN A 477 -0.46 -26.40 12.29
C ASN A 477 0.88 -25.80 12.75
N ALA A 478 1.99 -26.53 12.57
CA ALA A 478 3.31 -26.12 13.03
C ALA A 478 3.87 -24.88 12.30
N LYS A 479 3.36 -24.56 11.11
CA LYS A 479 3.79 -23.42 10.30
C LYS A 479 3.05 -22.12 10.64
N LEU A 480 1.99 -22.17 11.46
CA LEU A 480 1.30 -20.96 11.91
C LEU A 480 2.26 -20.10 12.73
N ALA A 481 2.55 -18.90 12.24
CA ALA A 481 3.53 -18.01 12.87
C ALA A 481 3.09 -17.56 14.28
N VAL A 482 1.78 -17.41 14.48
CA VAL A 482 1.16 -16.96 15.73
C VAL A 482 -0.14 -17.72 15.97
N ARG A 483 -0.56 -17.75 17.24
CA ARG A 483 -1.89 -18.21 17.64
C ARG A 483 -2.67 -17.01 18.15
N GLU A 484 -3.59 -16.50 17.33
CA GLU A 484 -4.36 -15.30 17.62
C GLU A 484 -5.85 -15.59 17.66
N ASP A 485 -6.53 -15.11 18.70
CA ASP A 485 -7.99 -15.16 18.80
C ASP A 485 -8.57 -13.80 18.43
N LEU A 486 -9.11 -13.70 17.21
CA LEU A 486 -9.72 -12.47 16.69
C LEU A 486 -10.90 -11.97 17.52
N PHE A 487 -11.53 -12.84 18.34
CA PHE A 487 -12.74 -12.52 19.09
C PHE A 487 -12.53 -12.47 20.61
N SER A 488 -11.27 -12.51 21.06
CA SER A 488 -10.90 -12.26 22.45
C SER A 488 -10.91 -10.76 22.78
N ASN A 489 -11.03 -10.42 24.07
CA ASN A 489 -10.89 -9.06 24.59
C ASN A 489 -9.41 -8.62 24.74
N GLU A 490 -8.47 -9.43 24.29
CA GLU A 490 -7.04 -9.13 24.37
C GLU A 490 -6.53 -8.54 23.05
N PRO A 491 -5.68 -7.52 23.06
CA PRO A 491 -5.10 -6.98 21.83
C PRO A 491 -4.15 -7.97 21.18
N ASP A 492 -4.11 -7.96 19.85
CA ASP A 492 -3.06 -8.68 19.11
C ASP A 492 -1.69 -8.16 19.55
N LYS A 493 -0.73 -9.08 19.71
CA LYS A 493 0.59 -8.76 20.26
C LYS A 493 1.46 -7.97 19.30
N ASP A 494 1.27 -8.21 18.01
CA ASP A 494 2.03 -7.59 16.94
C ASP A 494 1.13 -7.38 15.72
N ASP A 495 1.48 -6.36 14.95
CA ASP A 495 0.86 -5.98 13.69
C ASP A 495 1.86 -5.87 12.55
N TYR A 496 3.09 -6.32 12.78
CA TYR A 496 4.21 -6.32 11.84
C TYR A 496 4.46 -4.94 11.22
N GLY A 497 4.29 -3.90 12.04
CA GLY A 497 4.53 -2.51 11.67
C GLY A 497 3.46 -1.90 10.77
N LEU A 498 2.26 -2.51 10.69
CA LEU A 498 1.14 -1.97 9.92
C LEU A 498 0.68 -0.63 10.48
N LYS A 499 0.52 -0.51 11.80
CA LYS A 499 0.14 0.75 12.47
C LYS A 499 1.16 1.85 12.20
N ALA A 500 2.45 1.53 12.22
CA ALA A 500 3.51 2.49 11.90
C ALA A 500 3.40 3.00 10.44
N GLU A 501 2.89 2.20 9.50
CA GLU A 501 2.61 2.66 8.14
C GLU A 501 1.33 3.48 8.04
N ILE A 502 0.27 3.05 8.71
CA ILE A 502 -0.97 3.82 8.82
C ILE A 502 -0.68 5.19 9.43
N ASP A 503 0.21 5.27 10.41
CA ASP A 503 0.59 6.51 11.09
C ASP A 503 1.43 7.45 10.23
N LYS A 504 2.13 6.95 9.20
CA LYS A 504 2.80 7.78 8.18
C LYS A 504 1.83 8.50 7.25
N ILE A 505 0.55 8.10 7.22
CA ILE A 505 -0.47 8.77 6.42
C ILE A 505 -0.83 10.10 7.11
N ASP A 506 -0.13 11.16 6.72
CA ASP A 506 -0.32 12.52 7.21
C ASP A 506 -1.45 13.22 6.44
N VAL A 507 -2.69 12.82 6.76
CA VAL A 507 -3.91 13.42 6.22
C VAL A 507 -4.87 13.75 7.36
N PRO A 508 -5.69 14.82 7.23
CA PRO A 508 -6.71 15.15 8.22
C PRO A 508 -7.64 13.97 8.50
N GLU A 509 -8.18 13.91 9.72
CA GLU A 509 -9.12 12.86 10.09
C GLU A 509 -10.40 12.95 9.25
N ASP A 510 -10.66 11.87 8.51
CA ASP A 510 -11.79 11.75 7.61
C ASP A 510 -12.95 11.01 8.32
N LYS A 511 -13.73 11.69 9.16
CA LYS A 511 -14.82 11.07 9.95
C LYS A 511 -16.04 10.69 9.10
N ALA A 512 -16.80 9.69 9.54
CA ALA A 512 -18.11 9.39 8.97
C ALA A 512 -19.03 10.62 8.94
N VAL A 513 -19.72 10.81 7.82
CA VAL A 513 -20.62 11.93 7.58
C VAL A 513 -22.03 11.56 8.02
N VAL A 514 -22.64 12.40 8.85
CA VAL A 514 -24.04 12.26 9.27
C VAL A 514 -24.92 13.20 8.46
N ILE A 515 -26.03 12.70 7.93
CA ILE A 515 -27.01 13.49 7.17
C ILE A 515 -27.89 14.30 8.16
N PRO A 516 -27.84 15.64 8.17
CA PRO A 516 -28.57 16.45 9.13
C PRO A 516 -30.10 16.31 9.02
N GLY A 517 -30.81 16.47 10.15
CA GLY A 517 -32.28 16.53 10.18
C GLY A 517 -33.00 15.18 10.05
N THR A 518 -32.28 14.07 10.28
CA THR A 518 -32.78 12.70 10.05
C THR A 518 -32.82 11.81 11.31
N HIS A 519 -32.76 12.41 12.50
CA HIS A 519 -32.70 11.71 13.79
C HIS A 519 -33.97 11.84 14.61
#